data_AF-A0A438IGV2-F1
#
_entry.id   AF-A0A438IGV2-F1
#
_cell.length_a   1.000
_cell.length_b   1.000
_cell.length_c   1.000
_cell.angle_alpha   90.00
_cell.angle_beta   90.00
_cell.angle_gamma   90.00
#
_symmetry.space_group_name_H-M   'P 1'
#
loop_
_entity.id
_entity.type
_entity.pdbx_description
1 polymer ?
#
loop_
_entity_poly.entity_id
_entity_poly.type
_entity_poly.pdbx_seq_one_letter_code
_entity_poly.pdbx_strand_id
1 'polypeptide(L)'
;MERMKEMTLHWLDAFNSPTKGGVVLQLVSTQLDPKTLEPKLSNEAVLDWSKTLETTADRITYRVEFMVVNFGVPGAITVNNKYQEEFFLESITFEGLVHFACNSWVQPEKVNTKKRIFFVNKAYLPCQTPEGLKELREKELMELRGDGTGLRIPSDRIYDYDTYNDLGDPDKGVEYARPTLGGRQNPHPRRCRTGRPPTKNGEYNHLKLTLHTINSNEILIEVQEYPQGTSMWSFNLHSIIPI
;
A
#
# COMPACT_ATOMS: atom_id res chain seq x y z
N MET A 1 -6.99 17.58 -14.41
CA MET A 1 -8.20 16.86 -14.87
C MET A 1 -7.79 15.80 -15.89
N GLU A 2 -6.89 16.14 -16.83
CA GLU A 2 -6.15 15.19 -17.70
C GLU A 2 -5.60 13.97 -16.97
N ARG A 3 -4.79 14.13 -15.92
CA ARG A 3 -4.14 12.99 -15.25
C ARG A 3 -5.10 11.97 -14.62
N MET A 4 -6.24 12.44 -14.10
CA MET A 4 -7.30 11.54 -13.60
C MET A 4 -8.00 10.82 -14.74
N LYS A 5 -8.21 11.52 -15.88
CA LYS A 5 -8.78 10.92 -17.10
C LYS A 5 -7.82 9.93 -17.75
N GLU A 6 -6.53 10.27 -17.84
CA GLU A 6 -5.45 9.39 -18.31
C GLU A 6 -5.29 8.18 -17.42
N MET A 7 -5.38 8.32 -16.09
CA MET A 7 -5.40 7.20 -15.15
C MET A 7 -6.65 6.33 -15.33
N THR A 8 -7.84 6.91 -15.51
CA THR A 8 -9.05 6.12 -15.80
C THR A 8 -8.97 5.43 -17.17
N LEU A 9 -8.32 6.05 -18.15
CA LEU A 9 -8.14 5.48 -19.49
C LEU A 9 -7.10 4.34 -19.45
N HIS A 10 -5.98 4.54 -18.76
CA HIS A 10 -4.97 3.51 -18.52
C HIS A 10 -5.52 2.35 -17.69
N TRP A 11 -6.41 2.63 -16.73
CA TRP A 11 -7.15 1.62 -15.98
C TRP A 11 -8.12 0.83 -16.87
N LEU A 12 -8.83 1.48 -17.79
CA LEU A 12 -9.72 0.82 -18.76
C LEU A 12 -8.95 0.02 -19.83
N ASP A 13 -7.83 0.52 -20.33
CA ASP A 13 -6.98 -0.17 -21.31
C ASP A 13 -6.26 -1.38 -20.69
N ALA A 14 -5.97 -1.33 -19.38
CA ALA A 14 -5.41 -2.43 -18.61
C ALA A 14 -6.35 -3.65 -18.51
N PHE A 15 -7.67 -3.49 -18.67
CA PHE A 15 -8.62 -4.62 -18.71
C PHE A 15 -8.44 -5.50 -19.96
N ASN A 16 -7.88 -4.95 -21.05
CA ASN A 16 -7.91 -5.59 -22.37
C ASN A 16 -6.62 -6.34 -22.78
N SER A 17 -5.65 -6.56 -21.87
CA SER A 17 -4.47 -7.39 -22.18
C SER A 17 -4.50 -8.77 -21.51
N PRO A 18 -4.32 -9.88 -22.26
CA PRO A 18 -4.29 -11.22 -21.70
C PRO A 18 -2.90 -11.51 -21.14
N THR A 19 -2.58 -10.92 -19.98
CA THR A 19 -1.43 -11.35 -19.19
C THR A 19 -1.76 -12.70 -18.56
N LYS A 20 -0.95 -13.74 -18.81
CA LYS A 20 -0.99 -14.99 -18.04
C LYS A 20 -0.98 -14.62 -16.56
N GLY A 21 -2.12 -14.79 -15.90
CA GLY A 21 -2.35 -14.37 -14.52
C GLY A 21 -1.46 -15.15 -13.54
N GLY A 22 -1.31 -14.61 -12.33
CA GLY A 22 -0.56 -15.25 -11.26
C GLY A 22 -0.03 -14.28 -10.22
N VAL A 23 0.27 -14.80 -9.04
CA VAL A 23 1.11 -14.11 -8.05
C VAL A 23 2.51 -14.68 -8.14
N VAL A 24 3.49 -13.84 -8.49
CA VAL A 24 4.90 -14.23 -8.53
C VAL A 24 5.54 -13.93 -7.19
N LEU A 25 6.13 -14.95 -6.59
CA LEU A 25 6.75 -14.92 -5.28
C LEU A 25 8.24 -15.23 -5.40
N GLN A 26 9.09 -14.52 -4.67
CA GLN A 26 10.52 -14.78 -4.67
C GLN A 26 11.12 -14.53 -3.29
N LEU A 27 11.80 -15.54 -2.73
CA LEU A 27 12.45 -15.44 -1.44
C LEU A 27 13.75 -14.65 -1.54
N VAL A 28 14.03 -13.91 -0.48
CA VAL A 28 15.26 -13.15 -0.29
C VAL A 28 15.97 -13.65 0.97
N SER A 29 17.25 -13.97 0.83
CA SER A 29 18.07 -14.46 1.93
C SER A 29 18.53 -13.34 2.84
N THR A 30 18.79 -13.69 4.10
CA THR A 30 19.54 -12.85 5.04
C THR A 30 21.02 -12.69 4.66
N GLN A 31 21.53 -13.51 3.73
CA GLN A 31 22.92 -13.53 3.29
C GLN A 31 23.09 -12.89 1.91
N LEU A 32 24.24 -12.28 1.70
CA LEU A 32 24.69 -11.85 0.38
C LEU A 32 25.28 -13.02 -0.42
N ASP A 33 25.16 -12.96 -1.73
CA ASP A 33 25.94 -13.78 -2.64
C ASP A 33 27.41 -13.28 -2.61
N PRO A 34 28.39 -14.16 -2.31
CA PRO A 34 29.80 -13.76 -2.22
C PRO A 34 30.39 -13.16 -3.50
N LYS A 35 29.78 -13.43 -4.67
CA LYS A 35 30.27 -12.96 -5.97
C LYS A 35 29.70 -11.61 -6.34
N THR A 36 28.39 -11.41 -6.16
CA THR A 36 27.71 -10.18 -6.58
C THR A 36 27.60 -9.17 -5.46
N LEU A 37 27.74 -9.60 -4.19
CA LEU A 37 27.44 -8.81 -2.99
C LEU A 37 25.99 -8.32 -2.94
N GLU A 38 25.11 -8.98 -3.67
CA GLU A 38 23.66 -8.76 -3.66
C GLU A 38 22.96 -9.80 -2.76
N PRO A 39 21.74 -9.54 -2.27
CA PRO A 39 20.96 -10.54 -1.56
C PRO A 39 20.78 -11.80 -2.40
N LYS A 40 21.02 -12.99 -1.83
CA LYS A 40 20.70 -14.24 -2.54
C LYS A 40 19.19 -14.33 -2.74
N LEU A 41 18.77 -14.67 -3.96
CA LEU A 41 17.36 -14.83 -4.35
C LEU A 41 17.06 -16.29 -4.68
N SER A 42 15.84 -16.74 -4.37
CA SER A 42 15.33 -18.01 -4.90
C SER A 42 14.97 -17.85 -6.38
N ASN A 43 14.69 -18.97 -7.05
CA ASN A 43 13.90 -18.91 -8.27
C ASN A 43 12.51 -18.31 -7.97
N GLU A 44 11.91 -17.68 -8.97
CA GLU A 44 10.54 -17.21 -8.88
C GLU A 44 9.58 -18.41 -8.82
N ALA A 45 8.65 -18.38 -7.87
CA ALA A 45 7.54 -19.32 -7.78
C ALA A 45 6.26 -18.60 -8.24
N VAL A 46 5.48 -19.25 -9.10
CA VAL A 46 4.24 -18.68 -9.63
C VAL A 46 3.06 -19.41 -9.01
N LEU A 47 2.26 -18.67 -8.25
CA LEU A 47 0.96 -19.12 -7.77
C LEU A 47 -0.10 -18.70 -8.78
N ASP A 48 -0.76 -19.68 -9.39
CA ASP A 48 -1.92 -19.47 -10.24
C ASP A 48 -3.17 -19.94 -9.51
N TRP A 49 -3.85 -19.03 -8.82
CA TRP A 49 -5.01 -19.36 -7.99
C TRP A 49 -6.25 -19.75 -8.81
N SER A 50 -6.29 -19.47 -10.12
CA SER A 50 -7.43 -19.77 -10.99
C SER A 50 -7.68 -21.27 -11.16
N LYS A 51 -6.66 -22.07 -10.84
CA LYS A 51 -6.70 -23.53 -10.84
C LYS A 51 -7.30 -24.12 -9.58
N THR A 52 -7.60 -23.30 -8.58
CA THR A 52 -8.13 -23.74 -7.28
C THR A 52 -9.65 -23.66 -7.34
N LEU A 53 -10.33 -24.79 -7.12
CA LEU A 53 -11.79 -24.87 -7.15
C LEU A 53 -12.40 -23.93 -6.09
N GLU A 54 -13.39 -23.17 -6.51
CA GLU A 54 -14.08 -22.13 -5.74
C GLU A 54 -14.42 -22.61 -4.33
N THR A 55 -13.76 -22.02 -3.35
CA THR A 55 -14.15 -22.15 -1.94
C THR A 55 -14.74 -20.80 -1.56
N THR A 56 -16.02 -20.78 -1.16
CA THR A 56 -16.73 -19.59 -0.67
C THR A 56 -16.25 -19.22 0.75
N ALA A 57 -14.94 -19.09 0.93
CA ALA A 57 -14.31 -18.81 2.20
C ALA A 57 -13.70 -17.41 2.16
N ASP A 58 -13.94 -16.63 3.21
CA ASP A 58 -13.35 -15.28 3.39
C ASP A 58 -11.82 -15.30 3.44
N ARG A 59 -11.22 -16.48 3.66
CA ARG A 59 -9.77 -16.72 3.67
C ARG A 59 -9.45 -17.99 2.91
N ILE A 60 -8.55 -17.88 1.94
CA ILE A 60 -8.08 -19.02 1.14
C ILE A 60 -6.58 -19.18 1.38
N THR A 61 -6.14 -20.41 1.63
CA THR A 61 -4.73 -20.75 1.79
C THR A 61 -4.24 -21.48 0.56
N TYR A 62 -3.13 -21.01 -0.01
CA TYR A 62 -2.49 -21.65 -1.15
C TYR A 62 -1.14 -22.23 -0.74
N ARG A 63 -0.83 -23.43 -1.25
CA ARG A 63 0.49 -24.04 -1.10
C ARG A 63 1.37 -23.63 -2.28
N VAL A 64 2.55 -23.10 -1.97
CA VAL A 64 3.57 -22.72 -2.96
C VAL A 64 4.88 -23.39 -2.57
N GLU A 65 5.58 -23.95 -3.56
CA GLU A 65 6.84 -24.65 -3.34
C GLU A 65 8.00 -23.85 -3.93
N PHE A 66 9.09 -23.74 -3.16
CA PHE A 66 10.29 -23.03 -3.55
C PHE A 66 11.45 -24.01 -3.62
N MET A 67 12.16 -24.03 -4.74
CA MET A 67 13.43 -24.74 -4.85
C MET A 67 14.57 -23.79 -4.49
N VAL A 68 15.29 -24.11 -3.42
CA VAL A 68 16.42 -23.31 -2.91
C VAL A 68 17.63 -24.22 -2.63
N VAL A 69 18.82 -23.79 -3.07
CA VAL A 69 20.09 -24.50 -2.85
C VAL A 69 21.11 -23.50 -2.29
N ASN A 70 21.78 -23.83 -1.17
CA ASN A 70 22.78 -22.95 -0.52
C ASN A 70 22.29 -21.52 -0.22
N PHE A 71 20.98 -21.39 -0.03
CA PHE A 71 20.28 -20.11 0.10
C PHE A 71 20.46 -19.46 1.48
N GLY A 72 20.67 -20.26 2.53
CA GLY A 72 20.67 -19.78 3.90
C GLY A 72 19.26 -19.58 4.45
N VAL A 73 19.08 -18.61 5.35
CA VAL A 73 17.80 -18.34 6.02
C VAL A 73 17.01 -17.28 5.24
N PRO A 74 15.75 -17.54 4.86
CA PRO A 74 14.87 -16.52 4.29
C PRO A 74 14.63 -15.36 5.26
N GLY A 75 14.83 -14.13 4.79
CA GLY A 75 14.68 -12.91 5.57
C GLY A 75 13.60 -11.97 5.04
N ALA A 76 13.30 -12.05 3.75
CA ALA A 76 12.21 -11.32 3.11
C ALA A 76 11.62 -12.15 1.97
N ILE A 77 10.45 -11.73 1.47
CA ILE A 77 9.82 -12.27 0.29
C ILE A 77 9.27 -11.13 -0.56
N THR A 78 9.51 -11.19 -1.86
CA THR A 78 8.88 -10.28 -2.82
C THR A 78 7.63 -10.91 -3.41
N VAL A 79 6.63 -10.08 -3.66
CA VAL A 79 5.31 -10.44 -4.16
C VAL A 79 4.98 -9.51 -5.32
N ASN A 80 4.69 -10.08 -6.48
CA ASN A 80 4.26 -9.36 -7.66
C ASN A 80 2.90 -9.89 -8.13
N ASN A 81 1.90 -9.02 -8.19
CA ASN A 81 0.55 -9.38 -8.60
C ASN A 81 0.39 -9.17 -10.11
N LYS A 82 0.32 -10.25 -10.88
CA LYS A 82 0.07 -10.22 -12.33
C LYS A 82 -1.42 -10.28 -12.69
N TYR A 83 -2.31 -10.38 -11.70
CA TYR A 83 -3.76 -10.27 -11.91
C TYR A 83 -4.18 -8.81 -12.13
N GLN A 84 -5.44 -8.63 -12.55
CA GLN A 84 -6.02 -7.31 -12.79
C GLN A 84 -6.49 -6.65 -11.50
N GLU A 85 -6.94 -7.44 -10.53
CA GLU A 85 -7.47 -6.96 -9.26
C GLU A 85 -6.44 -7.06 -8.14
N GLU A 86 -6.54 -6.15 -7.16
CA GLU A 86 -5.77 -6.23 -5.93
C GLU A 86 -6.26 -7.37 -5.04
N PHE A 87 -5.40 -7.83 -4.13
CA PHE A 87 -5.79 -8.77 -3.09
C PHE A 87 -5.15 -8.43 -1.76
N PHE A 88 -5.81 -8.81 -0.68
CA PHE A 88 -5.27 -8.65 0.66
C PHE A 88 -4.42 -9.86 1.04
N LEU A 89 -3.13 -9.64 1.29
CA LEU A 89 -2.21 -10.67 1.77
C LEU A 89 -2.11 -10.62 3.30
N GLU A 90 -2.69 -11.60 3.97
CA GLU A 90 -2.64 -11.71 5.43
C GLU A 90 -1.24 -12.13 5.91
N SER A 91 -0.77 -13.30 5.49
CA SER A 91 0.55 -13.82 5.88
C SER A 91 1.10 -14.84 4.91
N ILE A 92 2.40 -15.11 5.02
CA ILE A 92 3.09 -16.23 4.35
C ILE A 92 3.83 -17.02 5.41
N THR A 93 3.65 -18.35 5.44
CA THR A 93 4.28 -19.22 6.45
C THR A 93 4.96 -20.41 5.78
N PHE A 94 6.19 -20.71 6.19
CA PHE A 94 6.98 -21.84 5.70
C PHE A 94 7.14 -22.87 6.81
N GLU A 95 6.46 -24.01 6.68
CA GLU A 95 6.58 -25.19 7.56
C GLU A 95 6.52 -24.86 9.07
N GLY A 96 5.86 -23.76 9.45
CA GLY A 96 5.81 -23.25 10.83
C GLY A 96 7.11 -22.63 11.36
N LEU A 97 8.20 -22.61 10.58
CA LEU A 97 9.52 -22.12 11.00
C LEU A 97 9.74 -20.64 10.65
N VAL A 98 9.22 -20.19 9.52
CA VAL A 98 9.37 -18.80 9.05
C VAL A 98 7.98 -18.23 8.80
N HIS A 99 7.71 -17.06 9.40
CA HIS A 99 6.43 -16.38 9.29
C HIS A 99 6.63 -14.93 8.83
N PHE A 100 5.89 -14.54 7.80
CA PHE A 100 5.81 -13.19 7.27
C PHE A 100 4.41 -12.65 7.57
N ALA A 101 4.31 -11.73 8.53
CA ALA A 101 3.06 -11.06 8.86
C ALA A 101 2.86 -9.88 7.89
N CYS A 102 2.08 -10.09 6.82
CA CYS A 102 2.01 -9.16 5.70
C CYS A 102 0.96 -8.07 5.91
N ASN A 103 -0.28 -8.46 6.25
CA ASN A 103 -1.43 -7.61 6.51
C ASN A 103 -1.52 -6.39 5.58
N SER A 104 -1.51 -6.62 4.26
CA SER A 104 -1.48 -5.52 3.31
C SER A 104 -2.09 -5.89 1.96
N TRP A 105 -2.73 -4.90 1.34
CA TRP A 105 -3.16 -4.96 -0.05
C TRP A 105 -1.98 -5.03 -1.00
N VAL A 106 -2.02 -5.96 -1.97
CA VAL A 106 -1.02 -6.11 -3.03
C VAL A 106 -1.65 -5.66 -4.35
N GLN A 107 -1.21 -4.48 -4.80
CA GLN A 107 -1.69 -3.85 -6.02
C GLN A 107 -1.27 -4.65 -7.26
N PRO A 108 -2.10 -4.67 -8.32
CA PRO A 108 -1.73 -5.14 -9.63
C PRO A 108 -0.46 -4.46 -10.13
N GLU A 109 0.40 -5.19 -10.84
CA GLU A 109 1.64 -4.65 -11.42
C GLU A 109 1.37 -3.47 -12.37
N LYS A 110 0.20 -3.47 -13.03
CA LYS A 110 -0.24 -2.38 -13.91
C LYS A 110 -0.51 -1.08 -13.15
N VAL A 111 -0.85 -1.15 -11.87
CA VAL A 111 -1.08 -0.01 -10.98
C VAL A 111 0.22 0.40 -10.29
N ASN A 112 1.00 -0.58 -9.82
CA ASN A 112 2.30 -0.35 -9.21
C ASN A 112 3.33 -1.33 -9.78
N THR A 113 4.27 -0.80 -10.57
CA THR A 113 5.31 -1.60 -11.24
C THR A 113 6.35 -2.17 -10.26
N LYS A 114 6.38 -1.67 -9.02
CA LYS A 114 7.31 -2.15 -8.00
C LYS A 114 6.76 -3.39 -7.31
N LYS A 115 7.59 -4.44 -7.23
CA LYS A 115 7.30 -5.63 -6.43
C LYS A 115 7.15 -5.23 -4.96
N ARG A 116 6.12 -5.74 -4.28
CA ARG A 116 5.96 -5.58 -2.83
C ARG A 116 6.95 -6.46 -2.11
N ILE A 117 7.53 -5.97 -1.02
CA ILE A 117 8.42 -6.74 -0.16
C ILE A 117 7.81 -6.89 1.23
N PHE A 118 7.94 -8.08 1.81
CA PHE A 118 7.54 -8.39 3.18
C PHE A 118 8.71 -9.03 3.92
N PHE A 119 8.98 -8.57 5.14
CA PHE A 119 10.07 -9.08 5.96
C PHE A 119 9.57 -10.16 6.92
N VAL A 120 10.46 -11.07 7.29
CA VAL A 120 10.16 -12.08 8.32
C VAL A 120 9.79 -11.38 9.64
N ASN A 121 8.89 -11.98 10.41
CA ASN A 121 8.46 -11.49 11.71
C ASN A 121 9.56 -11.67 12.78
N LYS A 122 10.69 -11.00 12.59
CA LYS A 122 11.82 -10.94 13.51
C LYS A 122 12.34 -9.51 13.56
N ALA A 123 12.38 -8.95 14.77
CA ALA A 123 12.82 -7.59 14.99
C ALA A 123 14.36 -7.46 14.94
N TYR A 124 14.83 -6.44 14.25
CA TYR A 124 16.25 -6.07 14.18
C TYR A 124 16.42 -4.57 14.40
N LEU A 125 17.35 -4.17 15.27
CA LEU A 125 17.88 -2.80 15.25
C LEU A 125 18.56 -2.53 13.90
N PRO A 126 18.68 -1.26 13.45
CA PRO A 126 19.33 -0.93 12.19
C PRO A 126 20.72 -1.58 12.05
N CYS A 127 21.56 -1.50 13.09
CA CYS A 127 22.89 -2.10 13.13
C CYS A 127 22.91 -3.64 13.18
N GLN A 128 21.79 -4.27 13.50
CA GLN A 128 21.62 -5.73 13.56
C GLN A 128 20.90 -6.29 12.33
N THR A 129 20.49 -5.44 11.39
CA THR A 129 19.85 -5.89 10.15
C THR A 129 20.82 -6.79 9.38
N PRO A 130 20.43 -8.03 9.03
CA PRO A 130 21.27 -8.92 8.24
C PRO A 130 21.71 -8.28 6.93
N GLU A 131 22.93 -8.58 6.48
CA GLU A 131 23.54 -7.89 5.34
C GLU A 131 22.71 -7.99 4.06
N GLY A 132 22.11 -9.16 3.80
CA GLY A 132 21.21 -9.36 2.66
C GLY A 132 19.89 -8.59 2.72
N LEU A 133 19.59 -7.89 3.81
CA LEU A 133 18.34 -7.14 3.98
C LEU A 133 18.55 -5.64 4.16
N LYS A 134 19.79 -5.15 4.32
CA LYS A 134 20.06 -3.74 4.65
C LYS A 134 19.57 -2.79 3.56
N GLU A 135 19.99 -3.01 2.32
CA GLU A 135 19.58 -2.16 1.19
C GLU A 135 18.07 -2.23 0.96
N LEU A 136 17.49 -3.43 1.08
CA LEU A 136 16.04 -3.62 0.92
C LEU A 136 15.24 -2.88 1.98
N ARG A 137 15.72 -2.88 3.24
CA ARG A 137 15.12 -2.10 4.33
C ARG A 137 15.19 -0.61 4.05
N GLU A 138 16.33 -0.11 3.58
CA GLU A 138 16.50 1.31 3.25
C GLU A 138 15.61 1.72 2.07
N LYS A 139 15.56 0.90 1.03
CA LYS A 139 14.72 1.12 -0.15
C LYS A 139 13.24 1.16 0.22
N GLU A 140 12.74 0.20 0.99
CA GLU A 140 11.35 0.22 1.45
C GLU A 140 11.04 1.48 2.25
N LEU A 141 11.94 1.93 3.14
CA LEU A 141 11.77 3.17 3.88
C LEU A 141 11.77 4.41 2.98
N MET A 142 12.59 4.44 1.93
CA MET A 142 12.57 5.53 0.95
C MET A 142 11.25 5.56 0.17
N GLU A 143 10.74 4.39 -0.22
CA GLU A 143 9.46 4.28 -0.92
C GLU A 143 8.28 4.72 -0.05
N LEU A 144 8.29 4.37 1.23
CA LEU A 144 7.29 4.82 2.20
C LEU A 144 7.35 6.32 2.47
N ARG A 145 8.50 6.99 2.32
CA ARG A 145 8.60 8.45 2.48
C ARG A 145 8.13 9.21 1.24
N GLY A 146 8.30 8.63 0.06
CA GLY A 146 8.04 9.30 -1.20
C GLY A 146 8.99 10.49 -1.44
N ASP A 147 8.58 11.39 -2.33
CA ASP A 147 9.40 12.50 -2.85
C ASP A 147 8.93 13.90 -2.42
N GLY A 148 7.89 13.98 -1.57
CA GLY A 148 7.30 15.26 -1.18
C GLY A 148 6.42 15.91 -2.24
N THR A 149 6.14 15.25 -3.37
CA THR A 149 5.38 15.81 -4.50
C THR A 149 4.16 14.96 -4.84
N GLY A 150 3.39 15.36 -5.86
CA GLY A 150 2.23 14.62 -6.36
C GLY A 150 0.99 14.58 -5.46
N LEU A 151 -0.14 14.21 -6.06
CA LEU A 151 -1.42 13.91 -5.40
C LEU A 151 -1.39 12.46 -4.89
N ARG A 152 -1.88 12.21 -3.67
CA ARG A 152 -2.04 10.86 -3.14
C ARG A 152 -3.20 10.14 -3.80
N ILE A 153 -2.96 8.88 -4.16
CA ILE A 153 -3.97 7.98 -4.74
C ILE A 153 -4.20 6.79 -3.79
N PRO A 154 -5.34 6.08 -3.87
CA PRO A 154 -5.67 5.01 -2.91
C PRO A 154 -4.63 3.90 -2.80
N SER A 155 -3.93 3.59 -3.90
CA SER A 155 -2.88 2.57 -3.96
C SER A 155 -1.53 3.03 -3.40
N ASP A 156 -1.36 4.32 -3.10
CA ASP A 156 -0.12 4.84 -2.50
C ASP A 156 0.09 4.27 -1.09
N ARG A 157 1.36 4.18 -0.71
CA ARG A 157 1.85 3.86 0.63
C ARG A 157 2.82 4.93 1.14
N ILE A 158 2.65 6.15 0.64
CA ILE A 158 3.54 7.28 0.93
C ILE A 158 3.05 8.01 2.17
N TYR A 159 3.93 8.17 3.14
CA TYR A 159 3.75 8.86 4.40
C TYR A 159 4.59 10.12 4.40
N ASP A 160 3.91 11.25 4.37
CA ASP A 160 4.52 12.56 4.37
C ASP A 160 3.62 13.56 5.11
N TYR A 161 4.15 14.72 5.43
CA TYR A 161 3.54 15.68 6.35
C TYR A 161 3.11 16.96 5.65
N ASP A 162 2.03 17.55 6.15
CA ASP A 162 1.52 18.85 5.71
C ASP A 162 0.87 19.59 6.88
N THR A 163 0.62 20.88 6.68
CA THR A 163 -0.17 21.73 7.57
C THR A 163 -1.67 21.53 7.35
N TYR A 164 -2.48 21.97 8.29
CA TYR A 164 -3.94 22.04 8.11
C TYR A 164 -4.30 23.30 7.30
N ASN A 165 -4.00 23.25 6.01
CA ASN A 165 -4.38 24.24 4.99
C ASN A 165 -5.60 23.79 4.18
N ASP A 166 -6.26 22.73 4.61
CA ASP A 166 -7.37 22.06 3.94
C ASP A 166 -8.60 22.00 4.87
N LEU A 167 -8.79 23.00 5.74
CA LEU A 167 -9.98 23.13 6.58
C LEU A 167 -10.97 24.20 6.06
N GLY A 168 -10.52 25.10 5.19
CA GLY A 168 -11.33 26.16 4.59
C GLY A 168 -11.64 25.91 3.12
N ASP A 169 -12.70 26.54 2.62
CA ASP A 169 -13.11 26.52 1.22
C ASP A 169 -13.38 27.95 0.71
N PRO A 170 -12.34 28.80 0.58
CA PRO A 170 -12.49 30.21 0.20
C PRO A 170 -13.12 30.43 -1.18
N ASP A 171 -13.09 29.42 -2.06
CA ASP A 171 -13.67 29.49 -3.39
C ASP A 171 -15.21 29.54 -3.33
N LYS A 172 -15.82 29.13 -2.21
CA LYS A 172 -17.26 29.27 -1.95
C LYS A 172 -17.65 30.60 -1.32
N GLY A 173 -16.71 31.36 -0.78
CA GLY A 173 -16.97 32.60 -0.04
C GLY A 173 -15.99 32.81 1.11
N VAL A 174 -15.81 34.07 1.52
CA VAL A 174 -14.88 34.46 2.58
C VAL A 174 -15.25 33.87 3.94
N GLU A 175 -16.53 33.63 4.18
CA GLU A 175 -17.09 33.00 5.38
C GLU A 175 -16.66 31.53 5.55
N TYR A 176 -16.24 30.88 4.46
CA TYR A 176 -15.72 29.51 4.44
C TYR A 176 -14.18 29.47 4.53
N ALA A 177 -13.49 30.62 4.53
CA ALA A 177 -12.06 30.67 4.76
C ALA A 177 -11.73 30.32 6.23
N ARG A 178 -10.64 29.59 6.44
CA ARG A 178 -10.13 29.21 7.77
C ARG A 178 -8.63 29.42 7.79
N PRO A 179 -8.02 29.98 8.84
CA PRO A 179 -6.57 30.14 8.85
C PRO A 179 -5.85 28.78 8.79
N THR A 180 -4.71 28.73 8.13
CA THR A 180 -3.84 27.55 8.15
C THR A 180 -3.33 27.29 9.56
N LEU A 181 -3.48 26.05 10.04
CA LEU A 181 -2.90 25.58 11.31
C LEU A 181 -1.60 24.81 11.04
N GLY A 182 -0.51 25.31 11.60
CA GLY A 182 0.86 24.86 11.38
C GLY A 182 1.79 26.04 11.04
N GLY A 183 3.07 25.88 11.36
CA GLY A 183 4.07 26.95 11.17
C GLY A 183 4.29 27.77 12.44
N ARG A 184 4.89 28.96 12.29
CA ARG A 184 5.30 29.79 13.43
C ARG A 184 4.15 30.64 13.97
N GLN A 185 3.26 31.09 13.09
CA GLN A 185 2.15 31.99 13.41
C GLN A 185 1.02 31.25 14.14
N ASN A 186 0.65 30.05 13.67
CA ASN A 186 -0.36 29.19 14.29
C ASN A 186 0.24 27.80 14.56
N PRO A 187 1.07 27.61 15.61
CA PRO A 187 1.71 26.32 15.88
C PRO A 187 0.67 25.21 16.07
N HIS A 188 0.81 24.13 15.31
CA HIS A 188 -0.09 22.97 15.35
C HIS A 188 0.66 21.70 14.88
N PRO A 189 0.33 20.51 15.41
CA PRO A 189 0.77 19.23 14.83
C PRO A 189 0.53 19.16 13.32
N ARG A 190 1.42 18.44 12.62
CA ARG A 190 1.26 18.15 11.19
C ARG A 190 0.25 17.03 10.98
N ARG A 191 -0.36 17.01 9.79
CA ARG A 191 -1.22 15.92 9.30
C ARG A 191 -0.54 15.17 8.16
N CYS A 192 -1.10 14.04 7.75
CA CYS A 192 -0.66 13.35 6.53
C CYS A 192 -0.92 14.23 5.29
N ARG A 193 0.08 14.30 4.41
CA ARG A 193 0.05 15.07 3.16
C ARG A 193 -0.81 14.36 2.12
N THR A 194 -1.79 15.07 1.57
CA THR A 194 -2.66 14.55 0.51
C THR A 194 -2.23 15.00 -0.89
N GLY A 195 -1.48 16.10 -0.99
CA GLY A 195 -1.00 16.63 -2.28
C GLY A 195 -2.10 17.16 -3.21
N ARG A 196 -3.28 17.46 -2.65
CA ARG A 196 -4.37 18.12 -3.39
C ARG A 196 -3.91 19.49 -3.88
N PRO A 197 -4.34 19.93 -5.08
CA PRO A 197 -3.97 21.24 -5.58
C PRO A 197 -4.55 22.35 -4.70
N PRO A 198 -3.90 23.52 -4.71
CA PRO A 198 -4.43 24.67 -4.02
C PRO A 198 -5.72 25.18 -4.69
N THR A 199 -6.51 25.93 -3.95
CA THR A 199 -7.68 26.69 -4.39
C THR A 199 -7.25 27.75 -5.39
N LYS A 200 -8.21 28.37 -6.09
CA LYS A 200 -7.91 29.38 -7.11
C LYS A 200 -7.10 30.56 -6.57
N ASN A 201 -7.32 30.90 -5.30
CA ASN A 201 -6.61 31.99 -4.63
C ASN A 201 -5.23 31.56 -4.08
N GLY A 202 -4.82 30.30 -4.22
CA GLY A 202 -3.47 29.81 -3.92
C GLY A 202 -3.17 29.55 -2.44
N GLU A 203 -4.05 29.94 -1.52
CA GLU A 203 -3.78 29.92 -0.07
C GLU A 203 -4.20 28.62 0.64
N TYR A 204 -5.08 27.83 0.05
CA TYR A 204 -5.72 26.67 0.68
C TYR A 204 -5.66 25.47 -0.25
N ASN A 205 -5.72 24.24 0.27
CA ASN A 205 -5.95 23.06 -0.56
C ASN A 205 -7.44 22.74 -0.62
N HIS A 206 -7.93 22.25 -1.77
CA HIS A 206 -9.36 21.97 -1.93
C HIS A 206 -9.88 20.94 -0.92
N LEU A 207 -10.94 21.32 -0.21
CA LEU A 207 -11.84 20.45 0.55
C LEU A 207 -12.93 19.91 -0.38
N LYS A 208 -12.66 18.80 -1.06
CA LYS A 208 -13.76 17.98 -1.58
C LYS A 208 -13.82 16.70 -0.75
N LEU A 209 -14.90 16.61 0.02
CA LEU A 209 -15.22 15.60 1.04
C LEU A 209 -15.64 14.26 0.40
N THR A 210 -14.87 13.81 -0.59
CA THR A 210 -15.01 12.45 -1.10
C THR A 210 -13.99 11.62 -0.33
N LEU A 211 -14.43 10.53 0.32
CA LEU A 211 -13.60 9.59 1.09
C LEU A 211 -12.23 9.39 0.42
N HIS A 212 -11.17 9.88 1.05
CA HIS A 212 -9.83 9.77 0.50
C HIS A 212 -8.91 9.12 1.53
N THR A 213 -8.64 7.84 1.27
CA THR A 213 -7.53 7.02 1.74
C THR A 213 -6.27 7.83 2.01
N ILE A 214 -5.73 7.73 3.22
CA ILE A 214 -4.39 8.24 3.56
C ILE A 214 -3.33 7.36 2.87
N ASN A 215 -3.58 6.05 2.83
CA ASN A 215 -2.88 5.04 2.04
C ASN A 215 -3.71 3.74 2.05
N SER A 216 -3.35 2.78 1.21
CA SER A 216 -4.05 1.49 1.05
C SER A 216 -4.17 0.65 2.34
N ASN A 217 -3.31 0.87 3.35
CA ASN A 217 -3.30 0.07 4.58
C ASN A 217 -3.95 0.77 5.79
N GLU A 218 -4.21 2.07 5.73
CA GLU A 218 -4.75 2.88 6.82
C GLU A 218 -6.15 3.43 6.49
N ILE A 219 -7.02 2.59 5.93
CA ILE A 219 -8.43 2.96 5.72
C ILE A 219 -9.07 3.19 7.11
N LEU A 220 -9.11 4.46 7.54
CA LEU A 220 -9.95 4.94 8.63
C LEU A 220 -11.36 5.12 8.07
N ILE A 221 -12.27 4.23 8.50
CA ILE A 221 -13.71 4.37 8.26
C ILE A 221 -14.22 5.38 9.27
N GLU A 222 -14.69 6.54 8.81
CA GLU A 222 -15.36 7.53 9.68
C GLU A 222 -16.88 7.35 9.61
N VAL A 223 -17.51 7.38 10.78
CA VAL A 223 -18.95 7.19 11.00
C VAL A 223 -19.71 8.43 10.52
N GLN A 224 -20.70 8.26 9.65
CA GLN A 224 -21.67 9.33 9.38
C GLN A 224 -22.71 9.41 10.49
N GLU A 225 -22.72 10.50 11.26
CA GLU A 225 -23.91 10.89 12.02
C GLU A 225 -25.01 11.33 11.05
N TYR A 226 -26.14 10.62 11.07
CA TYR A 226 -27.38 11.13 10.49
C TYR A 226 -28.11 12.02 11.50
N PRO A 227 -28.74 13.13 11.08
CA PRO A 227 -29.51 13.94 12.00
C PRO A 227 -30.76 13.18 12.44
N GLN A 228 -30.94 13.13 13.76
CA GLN A 228 -32.19 12.88 14.51
C GLN A 228 -32.61 11.40 14.65
N GLY A 229 -32.22 10.81 15.79
CA GLY A 229 -33.21 10.30 16.72
C GLY A 229 -33.73 8.86 16.56
N THR A 230 -32.89 7.86 16.29
CA THR A 230 -33.10 6.49 16.81
C THR A 230 -31.77 5.73 16.83
N SER A 231 -31.32 5.33 18.02
CA SER A 231 -30.10 4.52 18.18
C SER A 231 -30.37 3.06 17.81
N MET A 232 -30.03 2.69 16.57
CA MET A 232 -29.79 1.31 16.18
C MET A 232 -28.43 1.25 15.47
N TRP A 233 -27.42 0.81 16.20
CA TRP A 233 -26.07 0.59 15.70
C TRP A 233 -26.00 -0.81 15.10
N SER A 234 -25.94 -0.93 13.78
CA SER A 234 -25.56 -2.16 13.11
C SER A 234 -24.21 -1.96 12.43
N PHE A 235 -23.23 -2.75 12.87
CA PHE A 235 -21.95 -2.89 12.19
C PHE A 235 -21.96 -4.23 11.46
N ASN A 236 -21.80 -4.19 10.14
CA ASN A 236 -21.38 -5.37 9.39
C ASN A 236 -20.04 -5.06 8.76
N LEU A 237 -18.97 -5.63 9.34
CA LEU A 237 -17.68 -5.72 8.69
C LEU A 237 -17.77 -6.85 7.66
N HIS A 238 -18.08 -6.52 6.41
CA HIS A 238 -17.87 -7.45 5.30
C HIS A 238 -16.45 -7.22 4.79
N SER A 239 -15.53 -8.09 5.22
CA SER A 239 -14.28 -8.31 4.50
C SER A 239 -14.65 -8.74 3.08
N ILE A 240 -14.24 -7.99 2.07
CA ILE A 240 -14.65 -8.22 0.68
C ILE A 240 -13.71 -9.26 0.05
N ILE A 241 -14.31 -10.37 -0.38
CA ILE A 241 -13.81 -11.27 -1.43
C ILE A 241 -13.75 -10.45 -2.74
N PRO A 242 -12.70 -10.55 -3.57
CA PRO A 242 -12.67 -9.86 -4.85
C PRO A 242 -13.92 -10.24 -5.68
N ILE A 243 -14.57 -9.22 -6.29
CA ILE A 243 -15.53 -9.45 -7.38
C ILE A 243 -14.71 -9.65 -8.66
#